data_AF-A0A938PFT3-F1
#
_entry.id   AF-A0A938PFT3-F1
#
_cell.length_a   1.000
_cell.length_b   1.000
_cell.length_c   1.000
_cell.angle_alpha   90.00
_cell.angle_beta   90.00
_cell.angle_gamma   90.00
#
_symmetry.space_group_name_H-M   'P 1'
#
loop_
_entity.id
_entity.type
_entity.pdbx_description
1 polymer ?
#
loop_
_entity_poly.entity_id
_entity_poly.type
_entity_poly.pdbx_seq_one_letter_code
_entity_poly.pdbx_strand_id
1 'polypeptide(L)'
;RKTDPAALTREAREILRPKFLSADMGVSGANFLIAETGSTLIVTNEGNGRLCTTLPRLHVAITGIEKVVPTLEDVSTLLRLLPRSATGQAITNYVSLHTGPKHIDESDGPQQFHIVLVDNGRTKLLAGEMREMLRCIRCGACMNHCPVYQAVGGHAWGWVYPGPMGNILTPSYVGLEKTVPLPNATTLCNQCGSVCPVKIPLPDLMRKLREEQMARGLKSWPERLGLALWGWAAQRPALYALGTRIAARVMKGLGGAEKLIHRLPLAAGWTDGRDFPAPAGKTFRELYREKRK
;
A
#
# COMPACT_ATOMS: atom_id res chain seq x y z
N ARG A 1 -0.55 22.13 -23.77
CA ARG A 1 -0.90 21.29 -22.59
C ARG A 1 -2.39 21.49 -22.33
N LYS A 2 -3.23 20.48 -22.57
CA LYS A 2 -4.67 20.58 -22.25
C LYS A 2 -4.83 20.57 -20.72
N THR A 3 -5.75 21.36 -20.18
CA THR A 3 -6.02 21.47 -18.74
C THR A 3 -7.46 21.11 -18.39
N ASP A 4 -8.37 21.16 -19.35
CA ASP A 4 -9.76 20.74 -19.19
C ASP A 4 -9.88 19.18 -19.16
N PRO A 5 -10.56 18.60 -18.16
CA PRO A 5 -10.71 17.14 -18.04
C PRO A 5 -11.35 16.46 -19.26
N ALA A 6 -12.34 17.09 -19.91
CA ALA A 6 -12.98 16.51 -21.08
C ALA A 6 -12.03 16.51 -22.28
N ALA A 7 -11.26 17.58 -22.45
CA ALA A 7 -10.25 17.70 -23.49
C ALA A 7 -9.10 16.68 -23.31
N LEU A 8 -8.65 16.44 -22.07
CA LEU A 8 -7.66 15.41 -21.73
C LEU A 8 -8.18 14.00 -22.03
N THR A 9 -9.42 13.71 -21.63
CA THR A 9 -10.06 12.40 -21.87
C THR A 9 -10.24 12.14 -23.37
N ARG A 10 -10.59 13.17 -24.14
CA ARG A 10 -10.74 13.08 -25.60
C ARG A 10 -9.41 12.76 -26.27
N GLU A 11 -8.32 13.41 -25.86
CA GLU A 11 -6.98 13.14 -26.39
C GLU A 11 -6.56 11.68 -26.15
N ALA A 12 -6.74 11.20 -24.93
CA ALA A 12 -6.47 9.80 -24.61
C ALA A 12 -7.32 8.85 -25.48
N ARG A 13 -8.58 9.20 -25.73
CA ARG A 13 -9.48 8.40 -26.58
C ARG A 13 -9.05 8.38 -28.03
N GLU A 14 -8.66 9.52 -28.60
CA GLU A 14 -8.17 9.63 -29.99
C GLU A 14 -6.95 8.72 -30.21
N ILE A 15 -6.05 8.65 -29.24
CA ILE A 15 -4.84 7.81 -29.30
C ILE A 15 -5.14 6.33 -29.03
N LEU A 16 -5.96 6.02 -28.03
CA LEU A 16 -6.16 4.65 -27.56
C LEU A 16 -7.24 3.88 -28.33
N ARG A 17 -8.26 4.56 -28.89
CA ARG A 17 -9.38 3.89 -29.56
C ARG A 17 -8.93 3.04 -30.75
N PRO A 18 -8.06 3.52 -31.66
CA PRO A 18 -7.59 2.70 -32.78
C PRO A 18 -6.85 1.46 -32.27
N LYS A 19 -6.04 1.61 -31.20
CA LYS A 19 -5.29 0.50 -30.60
C LYS A 19 -6.19 -0.58 -30.01
N PHE A 20 -7.29 -0.19 -29.34
CA PHE A 20 -8.26 -1.17 -28.83
C PHE A 20 -8.97 -1.91 -29.97
N LEU A 21 -9.29 -1.23 -31.07
CA LEU A 21 -10.01 -1.82 -32.21
C LEU A 21 -9.12 -2.75 -33.05
N SER A 22 -7.82 -2.46 -33.14
CA SER A 22 -6.86 -3.25 -33.92
C SER A 22 -6.13 -4.32 -33.12
N ALA A 23 -6.37 -4.44 -31.82
CA ALA A 23 -5.67 -5.40 -30.97
C ALA A 23 -6.21 -6.83 -31.20
N ASP A 24 -5.31 -7.76 -31.49
CA ASP A 24 -5.66 -9.18 -31.62
C ASP A 24 -5.97 -9.83 -30.26
N MET A 25 -5.29 -9.36 -29.21
CA MET A 25 -5.37 -9.89 -27.85
C MET A 25 -5.53 -8.79 -26.81
N GLY A 26 -6.49 -9.00 -25.92
CA GLY A 26 -6.68 -8.25 -24.69
C GLY A 26 -6.12 -8.98 -23.49
N VAL A 27 -5.36 -8.27 -22.66
CA VAL A 27 -4.85 -8.79 -21.38
C VAL A 27 -5.43 -7.98 -20.24
N SER A 28 -6.01 -8.68 -19.25
CA SER A 28 -6.58 -8.04 -18.07
C SER A 28 -6.13 -8.74 -16.79
N GLY A 29 -6.31 -8.05 -15.66
CA GLY A 29 -6.40 -8.71 -14.37
C GLY A 29 -7.81 -9.21 -14.09
N ALA A 30 -8.04 -9.66 -12.86
CA ALA A 30 -9.37 -9.84 -12.29
C ALA A 30 -9.38 -9.34 -10.84
N ASN A 31 -10.42 -8.60 -10.45
CA ASN A 31 -10.63 -8.24 -9.05
C ASN A 31 -11.05 -9.47 -8.24
N PHE A 32 -11.89 -10.32 -8.84
CA PHE A 32 -12.37 -11.58 -8.29
C PHE A 32 -12.49 -12.65 -9.38
N LEU A 33 -12.34 -13.91 -8.99
CA LEU A 33 -12.69 -15.10 -9.77
C LEU A 33 -13.83 -15.81 -9.04
N ILE A 34 -14.89 -16.18 -9.74
CA ILE A 34 -16.06 -16.82 -9.15
C ILE A 34 -16.02 -18.31 -9.47
N ALA A 35 -15.88 -19.16 -8.46
CA ALA A 35 -15.67 -20.59 -8.63
C ALA A 35 -16.92 -21.30 -9.18
N GLU A 36 -18.12 -20.97 -8.68
CA GLU A 36 -19.35 -21.66 -9.07
C GLU A 36 -19.70 -21.50 -10.56
N THR A 37 -19.30 -20.39 -11.18
CA THR A 37 -19.60 -20.08 -12.59
C THR A 37 -18.37 -20.12 -13.50
N GLY A 38 -17.16 -20.25 -12.94
CA GLY A 38 -15.91 -20.15 -13.70
C GLY A 38 -15.67 -18.76 -14.30
N SER A 39 -16.15 -17.70 -13.65
CA SER A 39 -16.14 -16.34 -14.21
C SER A 39 -15.00 -15.48 -13.68
N THR A 40 -14.52 -14.53 -14.48
CA THR A 40 -13.70 -13.41 -14.01
C THR A 40 -14.54 -12.17 -13.80
N LEU A 41 -14.26 -11.38 -12.76
CA LEU A 41 -14.93 -10.11 -12.52
C LEU A 41 -13.91 -8.97 -12.41
N ILE A 42 -14.16 -7.91 -13.17
CA ILE A 42 -13.37 -6.67 -13.15
C ILE A 42 -14.28 -5.49 -12.81
N VAL A 43 -13.80 -4.62 -11.93
CA VAL A 43 -14.43 -3.31 -11.66
C VAL A 43 -13.57 -2.19 -12.21
N THR A 44 -14.16 -1.25 -12.94
CA THR A 44 -13.46 -0.07 -13.49
C THR A 44 -14.34 1.16 -13.46
N ASN A 45 -13.73 2.36 -13.52
CA ASN A 45 -14.46 3.62 -13.65
C ASN A 45 -14.31 4.26 -15.04
N GLU A 46 -13.29 3.85 -15.79
CA GLU A 46 -12.82 4.47 -17.02
C GLU A 46 -13.37 3.80 -18.29
N GLY A 47 -13.87 2.56 -18.18
CA GLY A 47 -14.48 1.79 -19.28
C GLY A 47 -13.48 1.13 -20.25
N ASN A 48 -12.18 1.43 -20.13
CA ASN A 48 -11.12 0.76 -20.88
C ASN A 48 -11.05 -0.75 -20.61
N GLY A 49 -11.41 -1.20 -19.40
CA GLY A 49 -11.50 -2.62 -19.06
C GLY A 49 -12.44 -3.39 -20.00
N ARG A 50 -13.61 -2.83 -20.32
CA ARG A 50 -14.54 -3.44 -21.29
C ARG A 50 -13.90 -3.52 -22.68
N LEU A 51 -13.29 -2.43 -23.15
CA LEU A 51 -12.62 -2.39 -24.46
C LEU A 51 -11.51 -3.43 -24.58
N CYS A 52 -10.75 -3.68 -23.50
CA CYS A 52 -9.70 -4.69 -23.49
C CYS A 52 -10.25 -6.12 -23.47
N THR A 53 -11.44 -6.34 -22.90
CA THR A 53 -11.94 -7.69 -22.63
C THR A 53 -12.99 -8.17 -23.62
N THR A 54 -13.64 -7.28 -24.36
CA THR A 54 -14.74 -7.65 -25.28
C THR A 54 -14.44 -7.38 -26.76
N LEU A 55 -13.53 -6.46 -27.11
CA LEU A 55 -13.22 -6.14 -28.50
C LEU A 55 -12.20 -7.09 -29.13
N PRO A 56 -11.08 -7.43 -28.46
CA PRO A 56 -10.10 -8.33 -29.05
C PRO A 56 -10.67 -9.74 -29.23
N ARG A 57 -10.19 -10.46 -30.26
CA ARG A 57 -10.61 -11.83 -30.54
C ARG A 57 -10.15 -12.81 -29.46
N LEU A 58 -9.07 -12.49 -28.75
CA LEU A 58 -8.50 -13.28 -27.67
C LEU A 58 -8.49 -12.46 -26.38
N HIS A 59 -9.03 -13.00 -25.29
CA HIS A 59 -8.92 -12.41 -23.95
C HIS A 59 -8.16 -13.34 -23.02
N VAL A 60 -7.10 -12.81 -22.40
CA VAL A 60 -6.32 -13.49 -21.36
C VAL A 60 -6.46 -12.72 -20.03
N ALA A 61 -7.08 -13.35 -19.04
CA ALA A 61 -7.15 -12.84 -17.68
C ALA A 61 -6.01 -13.44 -16.83
N ILE A 62 -5.12 -12.59 -16.31
CA ILE A 62 -4.00 -12.99 -15.46
C ILE A 62 -4.28 -12.52 -14.03
N THR A 63 -4.43 -13.45 -13.10
CA THR A 63 -4.73 -13.07 -11.71
C THR A 63 -4.14 -14.06 -10.71
N GLY A 64 -4.01 -13.61 -9.47
CA GLY A 64 -3.51 -14.47 -8.41
C GLY A 64 -4.57 -15.42 -7.88
N ILE A 65 -4.14 -16.57 -7.37
CA ILE A 65 -5.03 -17.60 -6.81
C ILE A 65 -5.85 -17.12 -5.60
N GLU A 66 -5.41 -16.05 -4.92
CA GLU A 66 -6.09 -15.45 -3.78
C GLU A 66 -7.37 -14.67 -4.16
N LYS A 67 -7.63 -14.52 -5.46
CA LYS A 67 -8.80 -13.80 -5.98
C LYS A 67 -10.04 -14.66 -6.13
N VAL A 68 -9.92 -15.97 -5.91
CA VAL A 68 -11.05 -16.90 -5.99
C VAL A 68 -12.00 -16.69 -4.83
N VAL A 69 -13.28 -16.52 -5.16
CA VAL A 69 -14.42 -16.55 -4.24
C VAL A 69 -15.34 -17.70 -4.63
N PRO A 70 -16.10 -18.29 -3.68
CA PRO A 70 -16.98 -19.41 -3.99
C PRO A 70 -18.14 -19.02 -4.92
N THR A 71 -18.91 -17.99 -4.55
CA THR A 71 -20.19 -17.67 -5.21
C THR A 71 -20.31 -16.20 -5.67
N LEU A 72 -21.28 -15.93 -6.53
CA LEU A 72 -21.73 -14.59 -6.93
C LEU A 72 -22.28 -13.81 -5.72
N GLU A 73 -22.91 -14.49 -4.77
CA GLU A 73 -23.39 -13.87 -3.53
C GLU A 73 -22.22 -13.35 -2.68
N ASP A 74 -21.15 -14.14 -2.53
CA ASP A 74 -19.92 -13.70 -1.84
C ASP A 74 -19.31 -12.48 -2.52
N VAL A 75 -19.21 -12.50 -3.86
CA VAL A 75 -18.68 -11.38 -4.63
C VAL A 75 -19.56 -10.13 -4.50
N SER A 76 -20.89 -10.28 -4.43
CA SER A 76 -21.80 -9.16 -4.24
C SER A 76 -21.54 -8.41 -2.92
N THR A 77 -21.19 -9.16 -1.87
CA THR A 77 -20.78 -8.60 -0.57
C THR A 77 -19.45 -7.86 -0.69
N LEU A 78 -18.47 -8.42 -1.41
CA LEU A 78 -17.19 -7.75 -1.62
C LEU A 78 -17.31 -6.50 -2.50
N LEU A 79 -18.20 -6.51 -3.48
CA LEU A 79 -18.54 -5.35 -4.32
C LEU A 79 -19.23 -4.23 -3.52
N ARG A 80 -19.95 -4.56 -2.45
CA ARG A 80 -20.46 -3.55 -1.51
C ARG A 80 -19.34 -2.89 -0.70
N LEU A 81 -18.23 -3.58 -0.46
CA LEU A 81 -17.12 -3.08 0.37
C LEU A 81 -16.07 -2.34 -0.45
N LEU A 82 -15.69 -2.86 -1.62
CA LEU A 82 -14.54 -2.39 -2.41
C LEU A 82 -14.69 -0.91 -2.81
N PRO A 83 -15.73 -0.46 -3.53
CA PRO A 83 -15.83 0.90 -4.05
C PRO A 83 -16.05 1.91 -2.91
N ARG A 84 -16.86 1.55 -1.90
CA ARG A 84 -17.10 2.38 -0.72
C ARG A 84 -15.81 2.67 0.04
N SER A 85 -14.95 1.67 0.19
CA SER A 85 -13.67 1.82 0.91
C SER A 85 -12.60 2.52 0.05
N ALA A 86 -12.71 2.43 -1.27
CA ALA A 86 -11.73 3.00 -2.20
C ALA A 86 -11.99 4.48 -2.48
N THR A 87 -13.18 4.77 -3.01
CA THR A 87 -13.56 6.07 -3.60
C THR A 87 -14.82 6.65 -2.96
N GLY A 88 -15.42 5.97 -1.98
CA GLY A 88 -16.69 6.38 -1.37
C GLY A 88 -17.91 6.14 -2.26
N GLN A 89 -17.74 5.51 -3.42
CA GLN A 89 -18.84 5.23 -4.35
C GLN A 89 -19.71 4.06 -3.85
N ALA A 90 -21.01 4.10 -4.11
CA ALA A 90 -21.91 2.99 -3.81
C ALA A 90 -21.57 1.74 -4.65
N ILE A 91 -21.18 1.95 -5.91
CA ILE A 91 -20.70 0.95 -6.87
C ILE A 91 -19.78 1.65 -7.90
N THR A 92 -18.91 0.93 -8.59
CA THR A 92 -18.11 1.48 -9.70
C THR A 92 -18.97 1.71 -10.95
N ASN A 93 -18.49 2.54 -11.88
CA ASN A 93 -19.21 2.80 -13.14
C ASN A 93 -19.41 1.53 -13.98
N TYR A 94 -18.46 0.60 -13.93
CA TYR A 94 -18.55 -0.68 -14.61
C TYR A 94 -18.21 -1.82 -13.64
N VAL A 95 -19.06 -2.84 -13.65
CA VAL A 95 -18.84 -4.16 -13.06
C VAL A 95 -19.03 -5.15 -14.19
N SER A 96 -17.94 -5.72 -14.68
CA SER A 96 -17.96 -6.63 -15.83
C SER A 96 -17.64 -8.03 -15.36
N LEU A 97 -18.56 -8.95 -15.63
CA LEU A 97 -18.42 -10.38 -15.39
C LEU A 97 -18.24 -11.08 -16.74
N HIS A 98 -17.20 -11.90 -16.86
CA HIS A 98 -16.86 -12.61 -18.08
C HIS A 98 -16.91 -14.11 -17.80
N THR A 99 -17.71 -14.83 -18.60
CA THR A 99 -17.96 -16.27 -18.44
C THR A 99 -17.73 -16.95 -19.79
N GLY A 100 -16.49 -17.30 -20.10
CA GLY A 100 -16.16 -17.98 -21.34
C GLY A 100 -16.01 -17.07 -22.57
N PRO A 101 -15.73 -17.67 -23.74
CA PRO A 101 -15.75 -16.98 -25.02
C PRO A 101 -17.19 -16.69 -25.45
N LYS A 102 -17.34 -15.80 -26.43
CA LYS A 102 -18.65 -15.49 -27.00
C LYS A 102 -19.31 -16.68 -27.68
N HIS A 103 -20.64 -16.73 -27.63
CA HIS A 103 -21.46 -17.68 -28.37
C HIS A 103 -21.59 -17.29 -29.85
N ILE A 104 -22.09 -18.22 -30.68
CA ILE A 104 -22.20 -18.05 -32.14
C ILE A 104 -23.21 -16.95 -32.52
N ASP A 105 -24.24 -16.78 -31.70
CA ASP A 105 -25.31 -15.79 -31.82
C ASP A 105 -24.96 -14.44 -31.17
N GLU A 106 -23.82 -14.34 -30.49
CA GLU A 106 -23.37 -13.11 -29.86
C GLU A 106 -22.54 -12.23 -30.82
N SER A 107 -22.95 -10.96 -30.90
CA SER A 107 -22.31 -9.97 -31.77
C SER A 107 -20.94 -9.50 -31.26
N ASP A 108 -20.73 -9.47 -29.94
CA ASP A 108 -19.50 -9.02 -29.29
C ASP A 108 -18.90 -10.07 -28.33
N GLY A 109 -17.64 -9.88 -27.95
CA GLY A 109 -16.91 -10.76 -27.05
C GLY A 109 -15.76 -11.54 -27.71
N PRO A 110 -14.87 -12.12 -26.90
CA PRO A 110 -13.68 -12.81 -27.39
C PRO A 110 -14.06 -14.19 -27.97
N GLN A 111 -13.40 -14.59 -29.06
CA GLN A 111 -13.50 -15.94 -29.62
C GLN A 111 -12.77 -16.99 -28.77
N GLN A 112 -11.77 -16.54 -27.98
CA GLN A 112 -11.02 -17.37 -27.06
C GLN A 112 -10.84 -16.66 -25.74
N PHE A 113 -11.05 -17.38 -24.64
CA PHE A 113 -10.93 -16.86 -23.29
C PHE A 113 -10.02 -17.78 -22.45
N HIS A 114 -8.94 -17.21 -21.90
CA HIS A 114 -7.95 -17.94 -21.11
C HIS A 114 -7.78 -17.29 -19.73
N ILE A 115 -7.66 -18.12 -18.70
CA ILE A 115 -7.40 -17.66 -17.32
C ILE A 115 -6.05 -18.21 -16.88
N VAL A 116 -5.12 -17.33 -16.54
CA VAL A 116 -3.80 -17.68 -15.99
C VAL A 116 -3.82 -17.40 -14.50
N LEU A 117 -3.80 -18.49 -13.72
CA LEU A 117 -3.72 -18.44 -12.26
C LEU A 117 -2.27 -18.37 -11.80
N VAL A 118 -1.92 -17.29 -11.14
CA VAL A 118 -0.55 -17.02 -10.69
C VAL A 118 -0.42 -17.28 -9.19
N ASP A 119 0.34 -18.30 -8.82
CA ASP A 119 0.73 -18.50 -7.42
C ASP A 119 1.76 -17.44 -6.99
N ASN A 120 2.96 -17.47 -7.58
CA ASN A 120 4.07 -16.56 -7.27
C ASN A 120 4.32 -16.41 -5.75
N GLY A 121 4.30 -17.54 -5.02
CA GLY A 121 4.56 -17.58 -3.58
C GLY A 121 3.31 -17.42 -2.69
N ARG A 122 2.11 -17.31 -3.27
CA ARG A 122 0.85 -17.17 -2.51
C ARG A 122 0.50 -18.41 -1.71
N THR A 123 0.74 -19.61 -2.24
CA THR A 123 0.52 -20.86 -1.49
C THR A 123 1.42 -20.92 -0.27
N LYS A 124 2.69 -20.48 -0.39
CA LYS A 124 3.59 -20.35 0.76
C LYS A 124 3.09 -19.30 1.75
N LEU A 125 2.57 -18.16 1.26
CA LEU A 125 2.01 -17.11 2.12
C LEU A 125 0.78 -17.61 2.90
N LEU A 126 -0.07 -18.41 2.25
CA LEU A 126 -1.27 -19.01 2.83
C LEU A 126 -0.92 -19.96 3.98
N ALA A 127 0.13 -20.76 3.82
CA ALA A 127 0.62 -21.66 4.86
C ALA A 127 1.31 -20.92 6.03
N GLY A 128 1.80 -19.70 5.79
CA GLY A 128 2.60 -18.95 6.75
C GLY A 128 1.81 -18.01 7.67
N GLU A 129 2.56 -17.19 8.41
CA GLU A 129 2.01 -16.19 9.35
C GLU A 129 1.45 -14.92 8.69
N MET A 130 1.63 -14.78 7.38
CA MET A 130 1.20 -13.62 6.61
C MET A 130 -0.06 -13.91 5.79
N ARG A 131 -0.71 -15.06 6.02
CA ARG A 131 -1.87 -15.54 5.24
C ARG A 131 -3.01 -14.54 5.21
N GLU A 132 -3.17 -13.77 6.28
CA GLU A 132 -4.20 -12.75 6.41
C GLU A 132 -4.11 -11.69 5.32
N MET A 133 -2.91 -11.45 4.78
CA MET A 133 -2.67 -10.52 3.67
C MET A 133 -3.35 -10.97 2.37
N LEU A 134 -3.58 -12.27 2.17
CA LEU A 134 -4.26 -12.81 0.98
C LEU A 134 -5.74 -12.42 0.91
N ARG A 135 -6.36 -11.99 2.02
CA ARG A 135 -7.73 -11.47 2.03
C ARG A 135 -7.90 -10.14 1.28
N CYS A 136 -6.80 -9.53 0.83
CA CYS A 136 -6.82 -8.17 0.29
C CYS A 136 -7.59 -8.08 -1.04
N ILE A 137 -8.68 -7.31 -1.02
CA ILE A 137 -9.50 -7.00 -2.19
C ILE A 137 -8.98 -5.81 -3.01
N ARG A 138 -7.78 -5.30 -2.69
CA ARG A 138 -7.13 -4.17 -3.39
C ARG A 138 -7.99 -2.89 -3.45
N CYS A 139 -8.77 -2.60 -2.40
CA CYS A 139 -9.58 -1.38 -2.35
C CYS A 139 -8.77 -0.08 -2.12
N GLY A 140 -7.49 -0.15 -1.77
CA GLY A 140 -6.67 1.04 -1.56
C GLY A 140 -6.94 1.84 -0.27
N ALA A 141 -7.95 1.49 0.52
CA ALA A 141 -8.28 2.18 1.78
C ALA A 141 -7.07 2.37 2.72
N CYS A 142 -6.23 1.34 2.83
CA CYS A 142 -5.02 1.41 3.64
C CYS A 142 -4.02 2.47 3.16
N MET A 143 -3.91 2.70 1.84
CA MET A 143 -3.02 3.70 1.26
C MET A 143 -3.56 5.12 1.46
N ASN A 144 -4.88 5.29 1.32
CA ASN A 144 -5.54 6.58 1.52
C ASN A 144 -5.38 7.09 2.96
N HIS A 145 -5.35 6.19 3.94
CA HIS A 145 -5.20 6.56 5.36
C HIS A 145 -3.76 6.46 5.89
N CYS A 146 -2.80 6.06 5.05
CA CYS A 146 -1.42 5.91 5.48
C CYS A 146 -0.67 7.25 5.38
N PRO A 147 -0.24 7.85 6.49
CA PRO A 147 0.47 9.14 6.44
C PRO A 147 1.81 9.03 5.71
N VAL A 148 2.47 7.88 5.77
CA VAL A 148 3.74 7.65 5.04
C VAL A 148 3.48 7.63 3.53
N TYR A 149 2.50 6.85 3.07
CA TYR A 149 2.16 6.79 1.64
C TYR A 149 1.71 8.14 1.09
N GLN A 150 0.90 8.89 1.85
CA GLN A 150 0.46 10.24 1.46
C GLN A 150 1.64 11.23 1.35
N ALA A 151 2.70 11.04 2.13
CA ALA A 151 3.86 11.94 2.12
C ALA A 151 4.89 11.62 1.02
N VAL A 152 5.13 10.34 0.72
CA VAL A 152 6.22 9.93 -0.19
C VAL A 152 5.75 9.35 -1.53
N GLY A 153 4.46 9.00 -1.66
CA GLY A 153 3.89 8.40 -2.86
C GLY A 153 4.32 6.94 -3.10
N GLY A 154 3.73 6.31 -4.12
CA GLY A 154 3.89 4.86 -4.36
C GLY A 154 5.27 4.43 -4.87
N HIS A 155 5.99 5.29 -5.60
CA HIS A 155 7.29 4.93 -6.18
C HIS A 155 8.37 4.63 -5.13
N ALA A 156 8.25 5.21 -3.93
CA ALA A 156 9.18 5.00 -2.83
C ALA A 156 9.27 3.54 -2.35
N TRP A 157 8.28 2.68 -2.70
CA TRP A 157 8.27 1.26 -2.32
C TRP A 157 9.13 0.37 -3.22
N GLY A 158 9.57 0.85 -4.39
CA GLY A 158 10.47 0.10 -5.28
C GLY A 158 9.91 -1.20 -5.86
N TRP A 159 8.59 -1.43 -5.79
CA TRP A 159 7.92 -2.61 -6.32
C TRP A 159 6.47 -2.31 -6.73
N VAL A 160 5.82 -3.25 -7.42
CA VAL A 160 4.43 -3.14 -7.89
C VAL A 160 3.37 -3.02 -6.78
N TYR A 161 3.72 -3.34 -5.53
CA TYR A 161 2.81 -3.20 -4.38
C TYR A 161 3.30 -2.07 -3.47
N PRO A 162 2.56 -0.95 -3.43
CA PRO A 162 2.94 0.18 -2.58
C PRO A 162 2.12 0.25 -1.28
N GLY A 163 2.48 1.21 -0.43
CA GLY A 163 1.76 1.52 0.82
C GLY A 163 1.79 0.38 1.84
N PRO A 164 0.84 0.37 2.81
CA PRO A 164 0.84 -0.61 3.89
C PRO A 164 0.79 -2.07 3.45
N MET A 165 0.08 -2.38 2.35
CA MET A 165 0.07 -3.74 1.79
C MET A 165 1.42 -4.11 1.15
N GLY A 166 2.09 -3.13 0.52
CA GLY A 166 3.44 -3.28 -0.04
C GLY A 166 4.48 -3.62 1.01
N ASN A 167 4.34 -3.08 2.22
CA ASN A 167 5.21 -3.38 3.36
C ASN A 167 5.20 -4.86 3.79
N ILE A 168 4.21 -5.64 3.32
CA ILE A 168 4.04 -7.04 3.69
C ILE A 168 4.21 -7.94 2.46
N LEU A 169 3.47 -7.66 1.38
CA LEU A 169 3.48 -8.48 0.17
C LEU A 169 4.85 -8.48 -0.51
N THR A 170 5.50 -7.33 -0.63
CA THR A 170 6.79 -7.24 -1.31
C THR A 170 7.87 -8.03 -0.58
N PRO A 171 8.09 -7.86 0.75
CA PRO A 171 9.01 -8.74 1.47
C PRO A 171 8.67 -10.22 1.36
N SER A 172 7.38 -10.56 1.35
CA SER A 172 6.94 -11.95 1.29
C SER A 172 7.22 -12.63 -0.05
N TYR A 173 7.19 -11.88 -1.15
CA TYR A 173 7.45 -12.43 -2.50
C TYR A 173 8.92 -12.35 -2.90
N VAL A 174 9.65 -11.34 -2.42
CA VAL A 174 10.97 -10.97 -2.94
C VAL A 174 12.09 -11.36 -1.98
N GLY A 175 11.75 -11.56 -0.71
CA GLY A 175 12.69 -11.75 0.39
C GLY A 175 12.82 -10.48 1.24
N LEU A 176 12.87 -10.70 2.55
CA LEU A 176 12.97 -9.67 3.58
C LEU A 176 14.32 -8.94 3.55
N GLU A 177 15.36 -9.62 3.09
CA GLU A 177 16.74 -9.18 2.95
C GLU A 177 16.90 -8.15 1.82
N LYS A 178 16.08 -8.27 0.77
CA LYS A 178 16.06 -7.32 -0.36
C LYS A 178 15.15 -6.12 -0.11
N THR A 179 14.38 -6.17 0.97
CA THR A 179 13.28 -5.24 1.24
C THR A 179 13.32 -4.70 2.66
N VAL A 180 14.52 -4.67 3.27
CA VAL A 180 14.74 -4.28 4.68
C VAL A 180 14.01 -2.98 5.08
N PRO A 181 13.97 -1.92 4.24
CA PRO A 181 13.26 -0.70 4.61
C PRO A 181 11.72 -0.85 4.69
N LEU A 182 11.10 -1.76 3.93
CA LEU A 182 9.65 -1.76 3.70
C LEU A 182 8.84 -2.04 4.97
N PRO A 183 9.10 -3.09 5.79
CA PRO A 183 8.39 -3.26 7.05
C PRO A 183 8.54 -2.06 8.00
N ASN A 184 9.58 -1.25 7.81
CA ASN A 184 9.90 -0.06 8.60
C ASN A 184 9.22 1.22 8.07
N ALA A 185 8.72 1.22 6.84
CA ALA A 185 8.03 2.35 6.19
C ALA A 185 6.59 2.53 6.72
N THR A 186 6.45 2.67 8.04
CA THR A 186 5.18 2.89 8.74
C THR A 186 5.42 3.49 10.12
N THR A 187 4.52 4.37 10.55
CA THR A 187 4.46 4.92 11.91
C THR A 187 3.79 3.97 12.91
N LEU A 188 3.26 2.84 12.43
CA LEU A 188 2.48 1.88 13.23
C LEU A 188 1.24 2.49 13.93
N CYS A 189 0.69 3.59 13.39
CA CYS A 189 -0.50 4.27 13.96
C CYS A 189 -1.82 3.49 13.85
N ASN A 190 -1.81 2.29 13.27
CA ASN A 190 -2.96 1.40 13.06
C ASN A 190 -4.14 1.93 12.23
N GLN A 191 -4.01 3.09 11.57
CA GLN A 191 -5.07 3.59 10.70
C GLN A 191 -5.40 2.63 9.54
N CYS A 192 -4.38 1.98 8.97
CA CYS A 192 -4.61 1.00 7.90
C CYS A 192 -5.34 -0.26 8.38
N GLY A 193 -5.15 -0.67 9.64
CA GLY A 193 -5.86 -1.80 10.24
C GLY A 193 -7.30 -1.45 10.57
N SER A 194 -7.56 -0.25 11.11
CA SER A 194 -8.91 0.20 11.48
C SER A 194 -9.84 0.38 10.29
N VAL A 195 -9.31 0.84 9.14
CA VAL A 195 -10.12 1.09 7.93
C VAL A 195 -10.21 -0.10 6.97
N CYS A 196 -9.54 -1.21 7.26
CA CYS A 196 -9.52 -2.36 6.35
C CYS A 196 -10.90 -3.06 6.34
N PRO A 197 -11.64 -3.06 5.21
CA PRO A 197 -12.98 -3.65 5.18
C PRO A 197 -12.98 -5.18 5.32
N VAL A 198 -11.82 -5.81 5.08
CA VAL A 198 -11.59 -7.25 5.15
C VAL A 198 -10.71 -7.65 6.33
N LYS A 199 -10.60 -6.76 7.34
CA LYS A 199 -10.01 -7.03 8.66
C LYS A 199 -8.59 -7.64 8.62
N ILE A 200 -7.74 -7.13 7.73
CA ILE A 200 -6.32 -7.51 7.69
C ILE A 200 -5.59 -6.72 8.80
N PRO A 201 -4.90 -7.40 9.74
CA PRO A 201 -4.17 -6.74 10.81
C PRO A 201 -2.81 -6.22 10.30
N LEU A 202 -2.85 -5.26 9.36
CA LEU A 202 -1.69 -4.76 8.64
C LEU A 202 -0.51 -4.36 9.57
N PRO A 203 -0.71 -3.60 10.67
CA PRO A 203 0.41 -3.26 11.54
C PRO A 203 1.03 -4.46 12.24
N ASP A 204 0.24 -5.47 12.58
CA ASP A 204 0.72 -6.65 13.30
C ASP A 204 1.58 -7.51 12.38
N LEU A 205 1.14 -7.68 11.12
CA LEU A 205 1.94 -8.33 10.08
C LEU A 205 3.26 -7.58 9.82
N MET A 206 3.24 -6.25 9.78
CA MET A 206 4.45 -5.44 9.68
C MET A 206 5.37 -5.60 10.89
N ARG A 207 4.83 -5.70 12.12
CA ARG A 207 5.63 -5.94 13.33
C ARG A 207 6.31 -7.31 13.31
N LYS A 208 5.60 -8.36 12.91
CA LYS A 208 6.18 -9.70 12.73
C LYS A 208 7.36 -9.70 11.76
N LEU A 209 7.24 -9.00 10.63
CA LEU A 209 8.36 -8.85 9.70
C LEU A 209 9.55 -8.08 10.31
N ARG A 210 9.31 -7.09 11.18
CA ARG A 210 10.39 -6.39 11.91
C ARG A 210 11.06 -7.29 12.96
N GLU A 211 10.28 -8.12 13.66
CA GLU A 211 10.80 -9.12 14.60
C GLU A 211 11.70 -10.13 13.84
N GLU A 212 11.24 -10.60 12.68
CA GLU A 212 12.02 -11.47 11.81
C GLU A 212 13.32 -10.79 11.32
N GLN A 213 13.26 -9.50 10.94
CA GLN A 213 14.46 -8.73 10.59
C GLN A 213 15.49 -8.69 11.71
N MET A 214 15.03 -8.53 12.95
CA MET A 214 15.90 -8.49 14.12
C MET A 214 16.49 -9.87 14.42
N ALA A 215 15.65 -10.92 14.43
CA ALA A 215 16.06 -12.29 14.70
C ALA A 215 17.12 -12.78 13.69
N ARG A 216 16.98 -12.38 12.42
CA ARG A 216 17.89 -12.73 11.33
C ARG A 216 19.10 -11.79 11.19
N GLY A 217 19.20 -10.76 12.04
CA GLY A 217 20.31 -9.80 12.00
C GLY A 217 20.37 -8.95 10.74
N LEU A 218 19.24 -8.75 10.04
CA LEU A 218 19.17 -7.99 8.78
C LEU A 218 19.31 -6.47 8.97
N LYS A 219 19.19 -6.00 10.22
CA LYS A 219 19.42 -4.60 10.59
C LYS A 219 20.90 -4.34 10.82
N SER A 220 21.35 -3.15 10.40
CA SER A 220 22.74 -2.73 10.59
C SER A 220 23.12 -2.77 12.08
N TRP A 221 24.37 -3.14 12.37
CA TRP A 221 24.87 -3.18 13.74
C TRP A 221 24.74 -1.83 14.48
N PRO A 222 25.07 -0.68 13.85
CA PRO A 222 24.89 0.63 14.49
C PRO A 222 23.43 0.93 14.85
N GLU A 223 22.46 0.57 13.99
CA GLU A 223 21.04 0.73 14.27
C GLU A 223 20.61 -0.10 15.48
N ARG A 224 21.03 -1.37 15.53
CA ARG A 224 20.72 -2.27 16.65
C ARG A 224 21.31 -1.76 17.97
N LEU A 225 22.56 -1.31 17.96
CA LEU A 225 23.21 -0.73 19.13
C LEU A 225 22.51 0.56 19.57
N GLY A 226 22.19 1.45 18.63
CA GLY A 226 21.49 2.71 18.91
C GLY A 226 20.11 2.47 19.56
N LEU A 227 19.34 1.53 19.03
CA LEU A 227 18.05 1.13 19.63
C LEU A 227 18.22 0.48 21.01
N ALA A 228 19.25 -0.34 21.22
CA ALA A 228 19.52 -0.96 22.52
C ALA A 228 19.89 0.09 23.58
N LEU A 229 20.78 1.04 23.24
CA LEU A 229 21.17 2.15 24.11
C LEU A 229 19.97 3.06 24.41
N TRP A 230 19.16 3.37 23.39
CA TRP A 230 17.94 4.15 23.57
C TRP A 230 16.95 3.42 24.49
N GLY A 231 16.74 2.12 24.30
CA GLY A 231 15.86 1.30 25.14
C GLY A 231 16.33 1.28 26.59
N TRP A 232 17.64 1.08 26.82
CA TRP A 232 18.25 1.13 28.15
C TRP A 232 18.03 2.50 28.83
N ALA A 233 18.17 3.61 28.08
CA ALA A 233 17.93 4.95 28.62
C ALA A 233 16.44 5.23 28.87
N ALA A 234 15.56 4.84 27.94
CA ALA A 234 14.12 5.08 28.00
C ALA A 234 13.44 4.34 29.17
N GLN A 235 13.95 3.17 29.55
CA GLN A 235 13.49 2.41 30.73
C GLN A 235 13.88 3.06 32.07
N ARG A 236 14.70 4.12 32.07
CA ARG A 236 15.13 4.84 33.28
C ARG A 236 14.56 6.26 33.28
N PRO A 237 13.39 6.50 33.91
CA PRO A 237 12.65 7.75 33.74
C PRO A 237 13.42 9.02 34.09
N ALA A 238 14.26 8.97 35.14
CA ALA A 238 15.08 10.10 35.58
C ALA A 238 16.21 10.41 34.58
N LEU A 239 16.92 9.38 34.11
CA LEU A 239 17.96 9.51 33.08
C LEU A 239 17.35 10.05 31.78
N TYR A 240 16.23 9.49 31.34
CA TYR A 240 15.53 9.95 30.16
C TYR A 240 15.03 11.39 30.31
N ALA A 241 14.54 11.79 31.51
CA ALA A 241 14.14 13.17 31.78
C ALA A 241 15.32 14.15 31.65
N LEU A 242 16.46 13.78 32.24
CA LEU A 242 17.66 14.62 32.21
C LEU A 242 18.21 14.73 30.78
N GLY A 243 18.32 13.59 30.08
CA GLY A 243 18.80 13.55 28.70
C GLY A 243 17.92 14.35 27.74
N THR A 244 16.59 14.18 27.80
CA THR A 244 15.66 14.95 26.95
C THR A 244 15.68 16.44 27.26
N ARG A 245 15.86 16.83 28.53
CA ARG A 245 16.01 18.22 28.96
C ARG A 245 17.28 18.85 28.40
N ILE A 246 18.41 18.16 28.51
CA ILE A 246 19.70 18.63 27.94
C ILE A 246 19.57 18.75 26.43
N ALA A 247 19.07 17.70 25.76
CA ALA A 247 18.89 17.67 24.31
C ALA A 247 17.98 18.81 23.81
N ALA A 248 16.86 19.09 24.47
CA ALA A 248 15.96 20.17 24.10
C ALA A 248 16.63 21.56 24.17
N ARG A 249 17.50 21.80 25.16
CA ARG A 249 18.22 23.09 25.29
C ARG A 249 19.36 23.21 24.30
N VAL A 250 20.11 22.13 24.08
CA VAL A 250 21.17 22.08 23.07
C VAL A 250 20.58 22.31 21.68
N MET A 251 19.52 21.59 21.31
CA MET A 251 18.85 21.77 20.02
C MET A 251 18.22 23.16 19.86
N LYS A 252 17.69 23.76 20.93
CA LYS A 252 17.25 25.16 20.89
C LYS A 252 18.41 26.10 20.58
N GLY A 253 19.56 25.90 21.23
CA GLY A 253 20.77 26.70 21.00
C GLY A 253 21.26 26.58 19.56
N LEU A 254 21.27 25.36 19.00
CA LEU A 254 21.61 25.11 17.60
C LEU A 254 20.65 25.78 16.61
N GLY A 255 19.39 25.97 17.00
CA GLY A 255 18.39 26.63 16.16
C GLY A 255 18.54 28.15 16.02
N GLY A 256 19.37 28.78 16.86
CA GLY A 256 19.62 30.22 16.82
C GLY A 256 18.35 31.09 16.86
N ALA A 257 18.43 32.26 16.21
CA ALA A 257 17.30 33.18 16.11
C ALA A 257 16.18 32.68 15.18
N GLU A 258 16.54 31.90 14.16
CA GLU A 258 15.61 31.39 13.14
C GLU A 258 14.76 30.22 13.65
N LYS A 259 15.15 29.61 14.77
CA LYS A 259 14.52 28.41 15.33
C LYS A 259 14.56 27.23 14.36
N LEU A 260 15.58 27.17 13.50
CA LEU A 260 15.80 26.13 12.50
C LEU A 260 17.21 25.58 12.64
N ILE A 261 17.34 24.26 12.55
CA ILE A 261 18.61 23.54 12.59
C ILE A 261 18.93 23.10 11.17
N HIS A 262 19.92 23.76 10.56
CA HIS A 262 20.34 23.49 9.17
C HIS A 262 21.28 22.29 9.04
N ARG A 263 21.94 21.89 10.12
CA ARG A 263 22.86 20.75 10.11
C ARG A 263 22.85 20.00 11.42
N LEU A 264 22.47 18.73 11.36
CA LEU A 264 22.56 17.81 12.49
C LEU A 264 23.69 16.80 12.23
N PRO A 265 24.88 16.97 12.85
CA PRO A 265 25.93 15.96 12.76
C PRO A 265 25.40 14.62 13.28
N LEU A 266 25.75 13.52 12.60
CA LEU A 266 25.24 12.15 12.81
C LEU A 266 23.78 11.90 12.39
N ALA A 267 23.03 12.93 11.98
CA ALA A 267 21.70 12.80 11.40
C ALA A 267 21.54 13.68 10.14
N ALA A 268 22.63 13.83 9.39
CA ALA A 268 22.70 14.73 8.22
C ALA A 268 21.60 14.44 7.19
N GLY A 269 21.23 13.17 6.99
CA GLY A 269 20.15 12.79 6.07
C GLY A 269 18.77 13.39 6.40
N TRP A 270 18.55 13.91 7.62
CA TRP A 270 17.33 14.65 7.96
C TRP A 270 17.41 16.12 7.57
N THR A 271 18.63 16.68 7.54
CA THR A 271 18.91 18.08 7.21
C THR A 271 19.39 18.30 5.77
N ASP A 272 19.69 17.23 5.02
CA ASP A 272 20.18 17.33 3.63
C ASP A 272 19.15 17.90 2.65
N GLY A 273 17.85 17.76 2.96
CA GLY A 273 16.76 18.24 2.10
C GLY A 273 15.77 19.19 2.77
N ARG A 274 15.82 19.35 4.10
CA ARG A 274 14.88 20.19 4.87
C ARG A 274 15.52 20.67 6.16
N ASP A 275 15.25 21.91 6.57
CA ASP A 275 15.62 22.39 7.89
C ASP A 275 14.78 21.73 8.98
N PHE A 276 15.41 21.40 10.11
CA PHE A 276 14.73 20.78 11.24
C PHE A 276 14.27 21.85 12.24
N PRO A 277 12.98 21.88 12.65
CA PRO A 277 12.49 22.88 13.58
C PRO A 277 13.10 22.68 14.98
N ALA A 278 13.69 23.75 15.53
CA ALA A 278 14.28 23.73 16.84
C ALA A 278 13.20 23.70 17.94
N PRO A 279 13.38 22.90 19.01
CA PRO A 279 12.43 22.84 20.11
C PRO A 279 12.43 24.14 20.93
N ALA A 280 11.32 24.41 21.64
CA ALA A 280 11.18 25.60 22.50
C ALA A 280 12.13 25.63 23.73
N GLY A 281 12.82 24.53 24.02
CA GLY A 281 13.81 24.35 25.09
C GLY A 281 13.26 23.82 26.40
N LYS A 282 11.99 24.09 26.73
CA LYS A 282 11.29 23.39 27.82
C LYS A 282 10.70 22.09 27.32
N THR A 283 10.88 21.02 28.08
CA THR A 283 10.27 19.72 27.79
C THR A 283 8.81 19.68 28.22
N PHE A 284 8.01 18.76 27.67
CA PHE A 284 6.62 18.55 28.11
C PHE A 284 6.52 18.31 29.61
N ARG A 285 7.46 17.54 30.21
CA ARG A 285 7.48 17.26 31.65
C ARG A 285 7.66 18.52 32.51
N GLU A 286 8.45 19.48 32.03
CA GLU A 286 8.64 20.76 32.72
C GLU A 286 7.39 21.63 32.61
N LEU A 287 6.84 21.78 31.40
CA LEU A 287 5.61 22.53 31.17
C LEU A 287 4.43 21.97 31.97
N TYR A 288 4.31 20.64 32.04
CA TYR A 288 3.27 19.98 32.80
C TYR A 288 3.41 20.21 34.31
N ARG A 289 4.65 20.22 34.84
CA ARG A 289 4.91 20.50 36.25
C ARG A 289 4.63 21.97 36.60
N GLU A 290 4.95 22.89 35.70
CA GLU A 290 4.65 24.31 35.86
C GLU A 290 3.13 24.57 35.90
N LYS A 291 2.35 23.91 35.03
CA LYS A 291 0.88 24.04 35.00
C LYS A 291 0.14 23.34 36.16
N ARG A 292 0.80 22.45 36.90
CA ARG A 292 0.22 21.75 38.06
C ARG A 292 0.57 22.41 39.40
N LYS A 293 1.39 23.45 39.38
CA LYS A 293 1.59 24.37 40.51
C LYS A 293 0.60 25.52 40.38
#